data_AF-A0A3B9LAK8-F1
#
_entry.id   AF-A0A3B9LAK8-F1
#
_cell.length_a   1.000
_cell.length_b   1.000
_cell.length_c   1.000
_cell.angle_alpha   90.00
_cell.angle_beta   90.00
_cell.angle_gamma   90.00
#
_symmetry.space_group_name_H-M   'P 1'
#
loop_
_entity.id
_entity.type
_entity.pdbx_description
1 polymer ?
#
loop_
_entity_poly.entity_id
_entity_poly.type
_entity_poly.pdbx_seq_one_letter_code
_entity_poly.pdbx_strand_id
1 'polypeptide(L)'
;MINALTLPSVSSLDSLDQYLRTIKQFPVLSAEEEYEYATRLKKDGDLEAARALIVSHLRLVASIARGYAGYGLQQSDLIQEGNIGLMKAVKRFDPDRGVRLVSFAMHWIKAEMNEFIVRNWRLVKTATTKAQRKLFFNLRGMKKGFDTLN
;
A
#
# COMPACT_ATOMS: atom_id res chain seq x y z
N MET A 1 -9.23 33.04 36.14
CA MET A 1 -8.30 32.25 35.31
C MET A 1 -9.04 31.02 34.83
N ILE A 2 -9.23 30.87 33.51
CA ILE A 2 -10.02 29.79 32.92
C ILE A 2 -9.03 28.71 32.50
N ASN A 3 -8.99 27.59 33.22
CA ASN A 3 -8.28 26.39 32.76
C ASN A 3 -9.02 25.88 31.51
N ALA A 4 -8.48 26.19 30.34
CA ALA A 4 -8.90 25.53 29.12
C ALA A 4 -8.62 24.03 29.27
N LEU A 5 -9.68 23.22 29.28
CA LEU A 5 -9.58 21.77 29.18
C LEU A 5 -8.87 21.44 27.86
N THR A 6 -7.58 21.14 27.92
CA THR A 6 -6.84 20.56 26.79
C THR A 6 -7.39 19.17 26.54
N LEU A 7 -8.43 19.09 25.71
CA LEU A 7 -8.94 17.83 25.20
C LEU A 7 -7.80 17.12 24.45
N PRO A 8 -7.51 15.84 24.75
CA PRO A 8 -6.52 15.09 24.00
C PRO A 8 -7.00 14.96 22.54
N SER A 9 -6.38 15.70 21.62
CA SER A 9 -6.62 15.48 20.20
C SER A 9 -5.87 14.23 19.78
N VAL A 10 -6.60 13.14 19.55
CA VAL A 10 -6.02 11.96 18.88
C VAL A 10 -5.71 12.38 17.46
N SER A 11 -4.44 12.67 17.18
CA SER A 11 -4.00 13.11 15.86
C SER A 11 -4.00 11.92 14.91
N SER A 12 -4.41 12.10 13.66
CA SER A 12 -4.29 11.05 12.63
C SER A 12 -2.84 10.58 12.43
N LEU A 13 -1.87 11.45 12.73
CA LEU A 13 -0.44 11.15 12.77
C LEU A 13 -0.09 10.12 13.86
N ASP A 14 -0.67 10.25 15.06
CA ASP A 14 -0.44 9.29 16.14
C ASP A 14 -0.98 7.90 15.78
N SER A 15 -2.11 7.86 15.06
CA SER A 15 -2.70 6.62 14.55
C SER A 15 -1.83 5.93 13.50
N LEU A 16 -1.22 6.70 12.58
CA LEU A 16 -0.33 6.16 11.56
C LEU A 16 0.96 5.60 12.18
N ASP A 17 1.57 6.32 13.11
CA ASP A 17 2.80 5.86 13.79
C ASP A 17 2.55 4.60 14.61
N GLN A 18 1.41 4.51 15.29
CA GLN A 18 0.99 3.29 15.97
C GLN A 18 0.84 2.12 14.99
N TYR A 19 0.16 2.33 13.87
CA TYR A 19 0.03 1.33 12.81
C TYR A 19 1.40 0.86 12.29
N LEU A 20 2.32 1.78 12.01
CA LEU A 20 3.66 1.46 11.52
C LEU A 20 4.48 0.65 12.55
N ARG A 21 4.25 0.84 13.85
CA ARG A 21 4.85 0.00 14.90
C ARG A 21 4.23 -1.40 14.92
N THR A 22 2.90 -1.50 14.84
CA THR A 22 2.19 -2.79 14.83
C THR A 22 2.62 -3.66 13.65
N ILE A 23 2.65 -3.13 12.42
CA ILE A 23 3.01 -3.94 11.26
C ILE A 23 4.45 -4.47 11.28
N LYS A 24 5.35 -3.82 12.03
CA LYS A 24 6.73 -4.27 12.21
C LYS A 24 6.84 -5.48 13.13
N GLN A 25 5.86 -5.70 14.00
CA GLN A 25 5.83 -6.83 14.94
C GLN A 25 5.39 -8.14 14.28
N PHE A 26 4.72 -8.09 13.12
CA PHE A 26 4.36 -9.30 12.41
C PHE A 26 5.59 -10.03 11.87
N PRO A 27 5.65 -11.38 12.03
CA PRO A 27 6.75 -12.17 11.53
C PRO A 27 6.76 -12.17 9.99
N VAL A 28 7.96 -12.27 9.43
CA VAL A 28 8.15 -12.48 8.00
C VAL A 28 8.13 -13.98 7.75
N LEU A 29 7.32 -14.42 6.79
CA LEU A 29 7.21 -15.83 6.46
C LEU A 29 8.43 -16.32 5.66
N SER A 30 8.86 -17.54 5.94
CA SER A 30 9.78 -18.28 5.09
C SER A 30 9.13 -18.60 3.74
N ALA A 31 9.93 -19.06 2.77
CA ALA A 31 9.38 -19.46 1.47
C ALA A 31 8.47 -20.69 1.59
N GLU A 32 8.82 -21.61 2.49
CA GLU A 32 8.08 -22.82 2.79
C GLU A 32 6.75 -22.50 3.47
N GLU A 33 6.76 -21.63 4.49
CA GLU A 33 5.54 -21.17 5.17
C GLU A 33 4.60 -20.44 4.20
N GLU A 34 5.16 -19.55 3.37
CA GLU A 34 4.38 -18.83 2.33
C GLU A 34 3.72 -19.80 1.35
N TYR A 35 4.44 -20.84 0.92
CA TYR A 35 3.89 -21.88 0.05
C TYR A 35 2.78 -22.68 0.73
N GLU A 36 2.97 -23.06 2.00
CA GLU A 36 1.97 -23.80 2.78
C GLU A 36 0.67 -23.00 2.92
N TYR A 37 0.76 -21.76 3.40
CA TYR A 37 -0.41 -20.89 3.56
C TYR A 37 -1.08 -20.60 2.20
N ALA A 38 -0.31 -20.34 1.15
CA ALA A 38 -0.88 -20.11 -0.19
C ALA A 38 -1.59 -21.36 -0.72
N THR A 39 -1.05 -22.55 -0.45
CA THR A 39 -1.66 -23.82 -0.85
C THR A 39 -2.97 -24.07 -0.11
N ARG A 40 -3.00 -23.88 1.21
CA ARG A 40 -4.20 -24.01 2.05
C ARG A 40 -5.29 -23.02 1.63
N LEU A 41 -4.90 -21.77 1.39
CA LEU A 41 -5.84 -20.76 0.88
C LEU A 41 -6.44 -21.17 -0.47
N LYS A 42 -5.62 -21.67 -1.40
CA LYS A 42 -6.06 -22.05 -2.75
C LYS A 42 -6.96 -23.28 -2.74
N LYS A 43 -6.65 -24.29 -1.92
CA LYS A 43 -7.39 -25.56 -1.86
C LYS A 43 -8.67 -25.46 -1.02
N ASP A 44 -8.56 -24.87 0.16
CA ASP A 44 -9.58 -24.97 1.21
C ASP A 44 -10.29 -23.63 1.46
N GLY A 45 -9.83 -22.54 0.85
CA GLY A 45 -10.35 -21.19 1.12
C GLY A 45 -10.01 -20.70 2.52
N ASP A 46 -8.95 -21.23 3.13
CA ASP A 46 -8.54 -20.98 4.52
C ASP A 46 -8.29 -19.48 4.78
N LEU A 47 -9.18 -18.86 5.56
CA LEU A 47 -9.12 -17.44 5.88
C LEU A 47 -7.96 -17.09 6.82
N GLU A 48 -7.54 -18.00 7.70
CA GLU A 48 -6.37 -17.77 8.55
C GLU A 48 -5.09 -17.83 7.73
N ALA A 49 -5.03 -18.71 6.72
CA ALA A 49 -3.92 -18.72 5.78
C ALA A 49 -3.85 -17.42 4.96
N ALA A 50 -4.99 -16.89 4.48
CA ALA A 50 -5.04 -15.57 3.86
C ALA A 50 -4.56 -14.48 4.83
N ARG A 51 -5.00 -14.53 6.09
CA ARG A 51 -4.61 -13.56 7.12
C ARG A 51 -3.10 -13.58 7.33
N ALA A 52 -2.48 -14.76 7.47
CA ALA A 52 -1.04 -14.92 7.64
C ALA A 52 -0.24 -14.34 6.46
N LEU A 53 -0.67 -14.60 5.23
CA LEU A 53 -0.07 -14.04 4.02
C LEU A 53 -0.18 -12.52 3.97
N ILE A 54 -1.33 -11.96 4.36
CA ILE A 54 -1.55 -10.50 4.36
C ILE A 54 -0.69 -9.82 5.42
N VAL A 55 -0.78 -10.25 6.68
CA VAL A 55 -0.13 -9.53 7.81
C VAL A 55 1.39 -9.54 7.71
N SER A 56 1.98 -10.62 7.21
CA SER A 56 3.43 -10.72 6.97
C SER A 56 3.94 -9.74 5.89
N HIS A 57 3.06 -9.27 5.01
CA HIS A 57 3.39 -8.41 3.88
C HIS A 57 2.97 -6.93 4.05
N LEU A 58 2.38 -6.54 5.18
CA LEU A 58 1.97 -5.13 5.40
C LEU A 58 3.14 -4.14 5.39
N ARG A 59 4.34 -4.59 5.81
CA ARG A 59 5.58 -3.79 5.75
C ARG A 59 5.97 -3.43 4.31
N LEU A 60 5.72 -4.33 3.36
CA LEU A 60 5.95 -4.09 1.93
C LEU A 60 5.03 -2.97 1.43
N VAL A 61 3.75 -3.02 1.79
CA VAL A 61 2.76 -2.00 1.40
C VAL A 61 3.18 -0.62 1.91
N ALA A 62 3.51 -0.51 3.20
CA ALA A 62 3.98 0.75 3.78
C ALA A 62 5.27 1.25 3.12
N SER A 63 6.17 0.35 2.71
CA SER A 63 7.38 0.70 1.97
C SER A 63 7.07 1.26 0.58
N ILE A 64 6.18 0.62 -0.17
CA ILE A 64 5.76 1.06 -1.51
C ILE A 64 5.05 2.41 -1.40
N ALA A 65 4.14 2.57 -0.44
CA ALA A 65 3.38 3.80 -0.24
C ALA A 65 4.29 5.01 -0.02
N ARG A 66 5.44 4.87 0.65
CA ARG A 66 6.40 5.98 0.85
C ARG A 66 6.94 6.54 -0.47
N GLY A 67 7.05 5.72 -1.51
CA GLY A 67 7.45 6.17 -2.84
C GLY A 67 6.44 7.12 -3.52
N TYR A 68 5.21 7.15 -3.02
CA TYR A 68 4.13 7.99 -3.52
C TYR A 68 3.93 9.29 -2.72
N ALA A 69 4.71 9.52 -1.66
CA ALA A 69 4.68 10.78 -0.90
C ALA A 69 4.84 11.99 -1.83
N GLY A 70 4.17 13.10 -1.56
CA GLY A 70 4.26 14.36 -2.33
C GLY A 70 3.21 14.54 -3.45
N TYR A 71 2.18 13.69 -3.53
CA TYR A 71 0.96 13.98 -4.30
C TYR A 71 -0.05 14.86 -3.53
N GLY A 72 0.28 15.26 -2.29
CA GLY A 72 -0.65 15.99 -1.41
C GLY A 72 -1.74 15.12 -0.77
N LEU A 73 -1.64 13.80 -0.92
CA LEU A 73 -2.56 12.82 -0.34
C LEU A 73 -2.02 12.32 1.00
N GLN A 74 -2.93 11.90 1.89
CA GLN A 74 -2.54 11.32 3.17
C GLN A 74 -1.85 9.97 2.95
N GLN A 75 -0.78 9.74 3.71
CA GLN A 75 -0.01 8.52 3.62
C GLN A 75 -0.82 7.29 4.08
N SER A 76 -1.68 7.47 5.08
CA SER A 76 -2.63 6.46 5.57
C SER A 76 -3.52 5.95 4.44
N ASP A 77 -4.11 6.85 3.64
CA ASP A 77 -5.02 6.46 2.56
C ASP A 77 -4.31 5.63 1.49
N LEU A 78 -3.09 6.04 1.11
CA LEU A 78 -2.27 5.27 0.16
C LEU A 78 -1.95 3.87 0.69
N ILE A 79 -1.64 3.75 1.97
CA ILE A 79 -1.41 2.45 2.61
C ILE A 79 -2.67 1.59 2.58
N GLN A 80 -3.84 2.16 2.86
CA GLN A 80 -5.11 1.43 2.84
C GLN A 80 -5.43 0.90 1.44
N GLU A 81 -5.27 1.72 0.40
CA GLU A 81 -5.45 1.30 -0.99
C GLU A 81 -4.42 0.25 -1.41
N GLY A 82 -3.19 0.40 -0.94
CA GLY A 82 -2.16 -0.62 -1.08
C GLY A 82 -2.52 -1.95 -0.43
N ASN A 83 -3.12 -1.92 0.76
CA ASN A 83 -3.59 -3.10 1.48
C ASN A 83 -4.72 -3.79 0.70
N ILE A 84 -5.63 -3.03 0.09
CA ILE A 84 -6.65 -3.57 -0.84
C ILE A 84 -5.98 -4.27 -2.02
N GLY A 85 -4.92 -3.68 -2.59
CA GLY A 85 -4.12 -4.31 -3.65
C GLY A 85 -3.47 -5.61 -3.20
N LEU A 86 -2.90 -5.64 -2.00
CA LEU A 86 -2.34 -6.86 -1.40
C LEU A 86 -3.41 -7.94 -1.22
N MET A 87 -4.60 -7.61 -0.70
CA MET A 87 -5.70 -8.55 -0.56
C MET A 87 -6.14 -9.13 -1.92
N LYS A 88 -6.23 -8.28 -2.95
CA LYS A 88 -6.54 -8.69 -4.33
C LYS A 88 -5.47 -9.61 -4.92
N ALA A 89 -4.20 -9.39 -4.57
CA ALA A 89 -3.10 -10.25 -4.96
C ALA A 89 -3.16 -11.60 -4.25
N VAL A 90 -3.29 -11.62 -2.92
CA VAL A 90 -3.36 -12.87 -2.13
C VAL A 90 -4.50 -13.78 -2.63
N LYS A 91 -5.67 -13.21 -2.94
CA LYS A 91 -6.80 -13.97 -3.51
C LYS A 91 -6.50 -14.63 -4.86
N ARG A 92 -5.55 -14.11 -5.64
CA ARG A 92 -5.21 -14.56 -7.00
C ARG A 92 -3.84 -15.21 -7.10
N PHE A 93 -3.13 -15.31 -5.97
CA PHE A 93 -1.79 -15.82 -5.94
C PHE A 93 -1.80 -17.33 -6.19
N ASP A 94 -0.83 -17.79 -6.97
CA ASP A 94 -0.70 -19.17 -7.39
C ASP A 94 0.69 -19.68 -6.97
N PRO A 95 0.79 -20.47 -5.89
CA PRO A 95 2.08 -20.91 -5.36
C PRO A 95 2.82 -21.87 -6.30
N ASP A 96 2.09 -22.56 -7.18
CA ASP A 96 2.65 -23.55 -8.12
C ASP A 96 3.50 -22.92 -9.22
N ARG A 97 3.45 -21.59 -9.38
CA ARG A 97 4.23 -20.84 -10.38
C ARG A 97 5.68 -20.58 -9.96
N GLY A 98 6.08 -20.96 -8.75
CA GLY A 98 7.46 -20.84 -8.27
C GLY A 98 7.94 -19.40 -8.07
N VAL A 99 7.03 -18.42 -7.97
CA VAL A 99 7.35 -17.02 -7.69
C VAL A 99 6.92 -16.63 -6.28
N ARG A 100 7.71 -15.81 -5.61
CA ARG A 100 7.36 -15.27 -4.28
C ARG A 100 6.14 -14.35 -4.37
N LEU A 101 5.31 -14.37 -3.31
CA LEU A 101 4.13 -13.51 -3.19
C LEU A 101 4.50 -12.03 -3.30
N VAL A 102 5.64 -11.61 -2.73
CA VAL A 102 6.16 -10.23 -2.83
C VAL A 102 6.21 -9.74 -4.28
N SER A 103 6.79 -10.56 -5.18
CA SER A 103 6.97 -10.21 -6.60
C SER A 103 5.62 -10.05 -7.31
N PHE A 104 4.68 -10.94 -7.00
CA PHE A 104 3.33 -10.89 -7.55
C PHE A 104 2.54 -9.70 -7.00
N ALA A 105 2.51 -9.53 -5.68
CA ALA A 105 1.71 -8.53 -4.99
C ALA A 105 2.13 -7.09 -5.32
N MET A 106 3.41 -6.83 -5.58
CA MET A 106 3.91 -5.48 -5.88
C MET A 106 3.13 -4.79 -7.01
N HIS A 107 2.74 -5.54 -8.04
CA HIS A 107 2.03 -5.01 -9.21
C HIS A 107 0.61 -4.58 -8.85
N TRP A 108 -0.10 -5.40 -8.06
CA TRP A 108 -1.43 -5.09 -7.55
C TRP A 108 -1.43 -3.91 -6.59
N ILE A 109 -0.48 -3.88 -5.66
CA ILE A 109 -0.33 -2.78 -4.69
C ILE A 109 -0.13 -1.45 -5.42
N LYS A 110 0.81 -1.40 -6.38
CA LYS A 110 1.07 -0.19 -7.17
C LYS A 110 -0.13 0.22 -8.02
N ALA A 111 -0.85 -0.76 -8.60
CA ALA A 111 -2.02 -0.48 -9.43
C ALA A 111 -3.13 0.20 -8.63
N GLU A 112 -3.47 -0.31 -7.44
CA GLU A 112 -4.50 0.28 -6.58
C GLU A 112 -4.09 1.67 -6.08
N MET A 113 -2.85 1.84 -5.60
CA MET A 113 -2.36 3.17 -5.20
C MET A 113 -2.39 4.18 -6.36
N ASN A 114 -1.95 3.78 -7.56
CA ASN A 114 -1.98 4.64 -8.74
C ASN A 114 -3.41 5.04 -9.12
N GLU A 115 -4.35 4.10 -9.04
CA GLU A 115 -5.76 4.37 -9.31
C GLU A 115 -6.34 5.38 -8.30
N PHE A 116 -6.05 5.18 -7.01
CA PHE A 116 -6.44 6.12 -5.96
C PHE A 116 -5.86 7.52 -6.19
N ILE A 117 -4.56 7.62 -6.52
CA ILE A 117 -3.91 8.90 -6.78
C ILE A 117 -4.61 9.63 -7.92
N VAL A 118 -4.82 8.97 -9.06
CA VAL A 118 -5.46 9.59 -10.23
C VAL A 118 -6.89 10.04 -9.92
N ARG A 119 -7.60 9.33 -9.05
CA ARG A 119 -8.97 9.68 -8.65
C ARG A 119 -9.06 10.83 -7.64
N ASN A 120 -8.06 10.98 -6.78
CA ASN A 120 -8.16 11.84 -5.58
C ASN A 120 -7.16 12.99 -5.51
N TRP A 121 -6.16 13.06 -6.40
CA TRP A 121 -5.13 14.11 -6.35
C TRP A 121 -5.67 15.54 -6.57
N ARG A 122 -6.85 15.68 -7.20
CA ARG A 122 -7.58 16.94 -7.40
C ARG A 122 -9.07 16.70 -7.36
N LEU A 123 -9.82 17.71 -6.95
CA LEU A 123 -11.29 17.69 -6.93
C LEU A 123 -11.88 17.46 -8.33
N VAL A 124 -11.31 18.12 -9.35
CA VAL A 124 -11.70 17.92 -10.74
C VAL A 124 -10.91 16.76 -11.33
N LYS A 125 -11.65 15.71 -11.71
CA LYS A 125 -11.08 14.51 -12.31
C LYS A 125 -10.46 14.85 -13.67
N THR A 126 -9.17 14.61 -13.77
CA THR A 126 -8.37 14.78 -15.00
C THR A 126 -7.56 13.50 -15.20
N ALA A 127 -6.99 13.30 -16.39
CA ALA A 127 -6.29 12.07 -16.75
C ALA A 127 -7.16 10.79 -16.76
N THR A 128 -8.28 10.83 -17.49
CA THR A 128 -9.15 9.65 -17.67
C THR A 128 -8.59 8.68 -18.69
N THR A 129 -7.76 9.14 -19.65
CA THR A 129 -7.19 8.28 -20.70
C THR A 129 -5.83 7.69 -20.32
N LYS A 130 -5.46 6.56 -20.94
CA LYS A 130 -4.15 5.90 -20.72
C LYS A 130 -2.98 6.83 -21.02
N ALA A 131 -3.05 7.60 -22.10
CA ALA A 131 -2.01 8.56 -22.48
C ALA A 131 -1.86 9.67 -21.43
N GLN A 132 -2.98 10.23 -20.96
CA GLN A 132 -2.96 11.27 -19.93
C GLN A 132 -2.45 10.75 -18.58
N ARG A 133 -2.81 9.52 -18.18
CA ARG A 133 -2.27 8.89 -16.96
C ARG A 133 -0.76 8.69 -17.04
N LYS A 134 -0.26 8.19 -18.17
CA LYS A 134 1.18 8.05 -18.41
C LYS A 134 1.88 9.41 -18.31
N LEU A 135 1.33 10.44 -18.96
CA LEU A 135 1.85 11.80 -18.89
C LEU A 135 1.84 12.34 -17.45
N PHE A 136 0.75 12.16 -16.70
CA PHE A 136 0.63 12.59 -15.30
C PHE A 136 1.76 12.05 -14.41
N PHE A 137 2.03 10.74 -14.47
CA PHE A 137 3.12 10.14 -13.68
C PHE A 137 4.51 10.57 -14.18
N ASN A 138 4.71 10.71 -15.50
CA ASN A 138 5.98 11.12 -16.10
C ASN A 138 6.34 12.57 -15.78
N LEU A 139 5.39 13.51 -15.91
CA LEU A 139 5.61 14.93 -15.65
C LEU A 139 6.09 15.19 -14.23
N ARG A 140 5.58 14.44 -13.25
CA ARG A 140 6.06 14.51 -11.88
C ARG A 140 7.50 14.02 -11.75
N GLY A 141 7.85 12.92 -12.42
CA GLY A 141 9.22 12.40 -12.45
C GLY A 141 10.21 13.43 -13.00
N MET A 142 9.81 14.21 -14.00
CA MET A 142 10.63 15.25 -14.62
C MET A 142 10.81 16.49 -13.72
N LYS A 143 9.78 16.89 -12.95
CA LYS A 143 9.87 18.06 -12.05
C LYS A 143 10.97 17.92 -10.99
N LYS A 144 11.24 16.70 -10.50
CA LYS A 144 12.31 16.46 -9.51
C LYS A 144 13.72 16.82 -10.00
N GLY A 145 13.95 16.83 -11.32
CA GLY A 145 15.24 17.22 -11.90
C GLY A 145 15.43 18.72 -12.08
N PHE A 146 14.35 19.52 -12.01
CA PHE A 146 14.42 20.98 -12.13
C PHE A 146 14.78 21.67 -10.81
N ASP A 147 14.38 21.12 -9.66
CA ASP A 147 14.75 21.67 -8.35
C ASP A 147 16.24 21.47 -8.00
N THR A 148 16.97 20.59 -8.71
CA THR A 148 18.42 20.40 -8.55
C THR A 148 19.27 21.29 -9.46
N LEU A 149 18.64 22.18 -10.24
CA LEU A 149 19.31 23.09 -11.18
C LEU A 149 19.31 24.56 -10.73
N ASN A 150 19.00 24.85 -9.46
CA ASN A 150 19.12 26.17 -8.84
C ASN A 150 20.04 26.12 -7.61
#